data_AF-A0A1A8Q902-F1
#
_entry.id   AF-A0A1A8Q902-F1
#
_cell.length_a   1.000
_cell.length_b   1.000
_cell.length_c   1.000
_cell.angle_alpha   90.00
_cell.angle_beta   90.00
_cell.angle_gamma   90.00
#
_symmetry.space_group_name_H-M   'P 1'
#
loop_
_entity.id
_entity.type
_entity.pdbx_description
1 polymer ?
#
loop_
_entity_poly.entity_id
_entity_poly.type
_entity_poly.pdbx_seq_one_letter_code
_entity_poly.pdbx_strand_id
1 'polypeptide(L)' 'LRRLDLGELKRLSYISEGAFEGLSNLRYLNLGMCNLKEIPNLTPLVKLDELEMSGNQLSIIRPGSFKGLIHLQKLW' A
#
# COMPACT_ATOMS: atom_id res chain seq x y z
N LEU A 1 -10.95 6.95 -8.30
CA LEU A 1 -9.59 7.49 -8.05
C LEU A 1 -8.56 6.59 -8.74
N ARG A 2 -7.51 7.14 -9.37
CA ARG A 2 -6.43 6.35 -10.00
C ARG A 2 -5.07 6.47 -9.31
N ARG A 3 -4.84 7.56 -8.58
CA ARG A 3 -3.59 7.83 -7.87
C ARG A 3 -3.94 8.28 -6.45
N LEU A 4 -3.29 7.70 -5.46
CA LEU A 4 -3.39 8.09 -4.06
C LEU A 4 -1.96 8.26 -3.52
N ASP A 5 -1.67 9.45 -3.01
CA ASP A 5 -0.37 9.78 -2.46
C ASP A 5 -0.51 10.15 -0.98
N LEU A 6 0.06 9.31 -0.13
CA LEU A 6 0.11 9.46 1.33
C LEU A 6 1.57 9.46 1.82
N GLY A 7 2.54 9.61 0.92
CA GLY A 7 3.95 9.59 1.27
C GLY A 7 4.33 10.72 2.22
N GLU A 8 5.42 10.54 2.95
CA GLU A 8 5.98 11.53 3.89
C GLU A 8 5.05 11.90 5.07
N LEU A 9 3.93 11.20 5.24
CA LEU A 9 3.08 11.33 6.42
C LEU A 9 3.74 10.62 7.61
N LYS A 10 4.69 11.32 8.25
CA LYS A 10 5.51 10.80 9.38
C LYS A 10 4.70 10.35 10.60
N ARG A 11 3.41 10.69 10.69
CA ARG A 11 2.52 10.21 11.77
C ARG A 11 1.61 9.07 11.33
N LEU A 12 1.69 8.64 10.07
CA LEU A 12 0.98 7.48 9.55
C LEU A 12 1.75 6.21 9.94
N SER A 13 1.41 5.67 11.10
CA SER A 13 1.96 4.40 11.60
C SER A 13 0.98 3.24 11.52
N TYR A 14 -0.28 3.51 11.17
CA TYR A 14 -1.36 2.54 11.10
C TYR A 14 -2.35 2.92 10.00
N ILE A 15 -2.82 1.93 9.26
CA ILE A 15 -3.86 2.04 8.25
C ILE A 15 -4.90 0.97 8.57
N SER A 16 -6.16 1.36 8.67
CA SER A 16 -7.24 0.42 9.00
C SER A 16 -7.46 -0.61 7.87
N GLU A 17 -7.98 -1.78 8.24
CA GLU A 17 -8.17 -2.91 7.32
C GLU A 17 -9.06 -2.57 6.11
N GLY A 18 -10.04 -1.68 6.29
CA GLY A 18 -10.95 -1.22 5.23
C GLY A 18 -10.54 0.09 4.55
N ALA A 19 -9.36 0.66 4.85
CA ALA A 19 -8.98 2.00 4.38
C ALA A 19 -8.97 2.15 2.85
N PHE A 20 -8.80 1.03 2.14
CA PHE A 20 -8.71 1.01 0.68
C PHE A 20 -9.93 0.35 0.00
N GLU A 21 -10.99 0.07 0.75
CA GLU A 21 -12.24 -0.43 0.17
C GLU A 21 -12.81 0.57 -0.85
N GLY A 22 -13.36 0.04 -1.96
CA GLY A 22 -13.89 0.85 -3.05
C GLY A 22 -12.83 1.46 -3.98
N LEU A 23 -11.53 1.38 -3.66
CA LEU A 23 -10.43 1.90 -4.50
C LEU A 23 -9.96 0.90 -5.58
N SER A 24 -10.86 0.06 -6.11
CA SER A 24 -10.53 -0.99 -7.09
C SER A 24 -9.98 -0.49 -8.43
N ASN A 25 -10.11 0.80 -8.72
CA ASN A 25 -9.55 1.46 -9.92
C ASN A 25 -8.23 2.20 -9.66
N LEU A 26 -7.66 2.09 -8.45
CA LEU A 26 -6.37 2.68 -8.12
C LEU A 26 -5.26 2.00 -8.92
N ARG A 27 -4.33 2.80 -9.44
CA ARG A 27 -3.18 2.37 -10.27
C ARG A 27 -1.85 2.65 -9.57
N TYR A 28 -1.79 3.73 -8.78
CA TYR A 28 -0.61 4.11 -8.00
C TYR A 28 -0.99 4.40 -6.55
N LEU A 29 -0.24 3.82 -5.62
CA LEU A 29 -0.32 4.07 -4.19
C LEU A 29 1.07 4.39 -3.64
N ASN A 30 1.22 5.57 -3.05
CA ASN A 30 2.43 5.96 -2.32
C ASN A 30 2.18 5.96 -0.81
N LEU A 31 2.92 5.11 -0.11
CA LEU A 31 3.03 5.02 1.34
C LEU A 31 4.50 5.19 1.80
N GLY A 32 5.38 5.68 0.92
CA GLY A 32 6.80 5.84 1.18
C GLY A 32 7.08 6.88 2.27
N MET A 33 8.21 6.72 2.96
CA MET A 33 8.68 7.59 4.04
C MET A 33 7.61 7.81 5.14
N CYS A 34 6.77 6.81 5.37
CA CYS A 34 5.84 6.76 6.50
C CYS A 34 6.48 5.99 7.67
N ASN A 35 5.71 5.76 8.74
CA ASN A 35 6.16 5.00 9.91
C ASN A 35 5.40 3.67 10.05
N LEU A 36 5.00 3.08 8.93
CA LEU A 36 4.28 1.81 8.92
C LEU A 36 5.19 0.69 9.40
N LYS A 37 4.66 -0.14 10.31
CA LYS A 37 5.34 -1.33 10.84
C LYS A 37 4.87 -2.61 10.19
N GLU A 38 3.74 -2.55 9.50
CA GLU A 38 3.14 -3.66 8.77
C GLU A 38 2.57 -3.20 7.43
N ILE A 39 2.45 -4.14 6.50
CA ILE A 39 1.81 -3.91 5.22
C ILE A 39 0.29 -3.86 5.45
N PRO A 40 -0.40 -2.80 5.00
CA PRO A 40 -1.85 -2.70 5.15
C PRO A 40 -2.58 -3.74 4.29
N ASN A 41 -3.89 -3.86 4.47
CA ASN A 41 -4.69 -4.72 3.60
C ASN A 41 -4.80 -4.12 2.18
N LEU A 42 -4.05 -4.70 1.23
CA LEU A 42 -4.01 -4.26 -0.16
C LEU A 42 -4.95 -5.08 -1.07
N THR A 43 -5.66 -6.08 -0.53
CA THR A 43 -6.52 -6.98 -1.34
C THR A 43 -7.59 -6.28 -2.19
N PRO A 44 -8.15 -5.11 -1.82
CA PRO A 44 -9.10 -4.40 -2.68
C PRO A 44 -8.47 -3.77 -3.94
N LEU A 45 -7.15 -3.59 -3.97
CA LEU A 45 -6.42 -2.83 -4.99
C LEU A 45 -6.06 -3.67 -6.21
N VAL A 46 -7.05 -4.37 -6.77
CA VAL A 46 -6.87 -5.38 -7.83
C VAL A 46 -6.29 -4.85 -9.15
N LYS A 47 -6.32 -3.53 -9.39
CA LYS A 47 -5.77 -2.87 -10.59
C LYS A 47 -4.48 -2.09 -10.33
N LEU A 48 -3.88 -2.21 -9.15
CA LEU A 48 -2.69 -1.45 -8.78
C LEU A 48 -1.50 -1.87 -9.66
N ASP A 49 -0.88 -0.88 -10.31
CA ASP A 49 0.32 -1.08 -11.14
C ASP A 49 1.60 -0.78 -10.33
N GLU A 50 1.53 0.20 -9.42
CA GLU A 50 2.69 0.75 -8.72
C GLU A 50 2.40 0.95 -7.23
N LEU A 51 3.29 0.40 -6.38
CA LEU A 51 3.26 0.52 -4.93
C LEU A 51 4.62 1.01 -4.42
N GLU A 52 4.63 2.15 -3.74
CA GLU A 52 5.80 2.72 -3.09
C GLU A 52 5.64 2.60 -1.56
N MET A 53 6.52 1.86 -0.91
CA MET A 53 6.57 1.67 0.55
C MET A 53 7.98 1.83 1.13
N SER A 54 8.94 2.33 0.36
CA SER A 54 10.31 2.56 0.83
C SER A 54 10.33 3.53 2.02
N GLY A 55 11.35 3.40 2.88
CA GLY A 55 11.49 4.29 4.04
C GLY A 55 10.49 4.06 5.18
N ASN A 56 9.75 2.95 5.18
CA ASN A 56 8.94 2.52 6.32
C ASN A 56 9.75 1.68 7.34
N GLN A 57 9.11 1.32 8.46
CA GLN A 57 9.69 0.52 9.54
C GLN A 57 9.16 -0.93 9.51
N LEU A 58 8.95 -1.48 8.31
CA LEU A 58 8.43 -2.83 8.12
C LEU A 58 9.42 -3.86 8.69
N SER A 59 8.99 -4.64 9.68
CA SER A 59 9.84 -5.67 10.30
C SER A 59 9.54 -7.09 9.79
N ILE A 60 8.30 -7.34 9.37
CA ILE A 60 7.84 -8.64 8.90
C ILE A 60 6.95 -8.47 7.67
N ILE A 61 7.24 -9.22 6.61
CA ILE A 61 6.37 -9.40 5.46
C ILE A 61 5.72 -10.78 5.60
N ARG A 62 4.39 -10.80 5.80
CA ARG A 62 3.66 -12.05 6.01
C ARG A 62 3.37 -12.72 4.64
N PRO A 63 3.29 -14.06 4.59
CA PRO A 63 2.80 -14.74 3.40
C PRO A 63 1.44 -14.18 2.98
N GLY A 64 1.33 -13.75 1.73
CA GLY A 64 0.10 -13.17 1.19
C GLY A 64 -0.10 -11.67 1.42
N SER A 65 0.87 -10.92 1.97
CA SER A 65 0.78 -9.45 2.12
C SER A 65 0.49 -8.68 0.82
N PHE A 66 0.80 -9.28 -0.34
CA PHE A 66 0.53 -8.71 -1.67
C PHE A 66 -0.50 -9.52 -2.47
N LYS A 67 -1.28 -10.39 -1.79
CA LYS A 67 -2.27 -11.25 -2.45
C LYS A 67 -3.31 -10.40 -3.18
N GLY A 68 -3.61 -10.77 -4.42
CA GLY A 68 -4.62 -10.10 -5.24
C GLY A 68 -4.10 -8.91 -6.04
N LEU A 69 -2.85 -8.47 -5.83
CA LEU A 69 -2.19 -7.44 -6.64
C LEU A 69 -1.67 -7.99 -7.98
N ILE A 70 -2.57 -8.61 -8.74
CA ILE A 70 -2.26 -9.34 -9.99
C ILE A 70 -1.72 -8.44 -11.12
N HIS A 71 -1.90 -7.13 -11.01
CA HIS A 71 -1.44 -6.15 -11.99
C HIS A 71 -0.19 -5.40 -11.55
N LEU A 72 0.36 -5.69 -10.37
CA LEU A 72 1.49 -4.95 -9.82
C LEU A 72 2.74 -5.16 -10.69
N GLN A 73 3.29 -4.05 -11.18
CA GLN A 73 4.47 -4.04 -12.04
C GLN A 73 5.69 -3.50 -11.32
N LYS A 74 5.49 -2.59 -10.36
CA LYS A 74 6.58 -1.93 -9.63
C LYS A 74 6.28 -1.89 -8.14
N LEU A 75 7.26 -2.32 -7.37
CA LEU A 75 7.25 -2.33 -5.91
C LEU A 75 8.59 -1.77 -5.43
N TRP A 76 8.52 -0.69 -4.66
CA TRP A 76 9.68 -0.02 -4.07
C TRP A 76 9.54 0.05 -2.54
#